data_AF-A0A419EJL0-F1
#
_entry.id   AF-A0A419EJL0-F1
#
_cell.length_a   1.000
_cell.length_b   1.000
_cell.length_c   1.000
_cell.angle_alpha   90.00
_cell.angle_beta   90.00
_cell.angle_gamma   90.00
#
_symmetry.space_group_name_H-M   'P 1'
#
loop_
_entity.id
_entity.type
_entity.pdbx_description
1 polymer ?
#
loop_
_entity_poly.entity_id
_entity_poly.type
_entity_poly.pdbx_seq_one_letter_code
_entity_poly.pdbx_strand_id
1 'polypeptide(L)'
;MRVTRESLIRIAKETAQERAYNDSDIIAAYLTGSLLTVDPMLGGATDIDIVFVHKNQPDKPREFVKLTPDFHLDISRRAKDEFKAPRELRGDPWLGYEMYDPILLYEREKFFDFAQASLRAGFEFEQPPLTLQRCRTLLSHGRGIWMDISEFEGEAGPGEIRKYMKSLFHAVNAVAELHGPPLWERRLLLDFPARAEAAQKPGMVAAAYSLIGANKVDAEKVKGWMGDWKAAFTAACGEKDVDLRIHKTRMNYYEKAINALLAGETPLSALWPVLHTWTLSTSVLGGDHLKFWQNACNDLGVLGDSFNERVQGLDHFLDEIEIVLEEIAAANGLDGSAQKLLGSDG
;
A
#
# COMPACT_ATOMS: atom_id res chain seq x y z
N MET A 1 6.43 -31.15 -4.99
CA MET A 1 5.10 -30.77 -4.48
C MET A 1 4.82 -29.35 -4.93
N ARG A 2 3.72 -29.10 -5.67
CA ARG A 2 3.36 -27.75 -6.15
C ARG A 2 2.87 -26.93 -4.95
N VAL A 3 3.40 -25.72 -4.75
CA VAL A 3 2.91 -24.80 -3.71
C VAL A 3 1.53 -24.30 -4.14
N THR A 4 0.53 -24.47 -3.27
CA THR A 4 -0.85 -23.99 -3.47
C THR A 4 -1.23 -22.98 -2.41
N ARG A 5 -2.28 -22.18 -2.65
CA ARG A 5 -2.85 -21.25 -1.68
C ARG A 5 -3.16 -21.94 -0.35
N GLU A 6 -3.76 -23.12 -0.38
CA GLU A 6 -4.12 -23.91 0.80
C GLU A 6 -2.88 -24.33 1.58
N SER A 7 -1.79 -24.68 0.88
CA SER A 7 -0.53 -25.03 1.54
C SER A 7 0.09 -23.83 2.26
N LEU A 8 -0.03 -22.61 1.71
CA LEU A 8 0.45 -21.37 2.34
C LEU A 8 -0.43 -21.00 3.55
N ILE A 9 -1.76 -21.12 3.45
CA ILE A 9 -2.67 -20.90 4.58
C ILE A 9 -2.39 -21.90 5.72
N ARG A 10 -2.05 -23.15 5.40
CA ARG A 10 -1.65 -24.13 6.42
C ARG A 10 -0.38 -23.69 7.17
N ILE A 11 0.64 -23.21 6.44
CA ILE A 11 1.86 -22.67 7.05
C ILE A 11 1.53 -21.49 7.98
N ALA A 12 0.59 -20.61 7.59
CA ALA A 12 0.15 -19.50 8.43
C ALA A 12 -0.48 -19.98 9.74
N LYS A 13 -1.34 -21.00 9.69
CA LYS A 13 -1.98 -21.59 10.87
C LYS A 13 -0.96 -22.22 11.81
N GLU A 14 -0.03 -23.02 11.26
CA GLU A 14 1.05 -23.66 12.03
C GLU A 14 1.94 -22.61 12.71
N THR A 15 2.33 -21.56 11.97
CA THR A 15 3.12 -20.44 12.49
C THR A 15 2.39 -19.71 13.62
N ALA A 16 1.10 -19.40 13.43
CA ALA A 16 0.31 -18.69 14.43
C ALA A 16 0.17 -19.50 15.73
N GLN A 17 -0.08 -20.81 15.63
CA GLN A 17 -0.17 -21.71 16.77
C GLN A 17 1.16 -21.80 17.53
N GLU A 18 2.27 -21.98 16.81
CA GLU A 18 3.60 -22.06 17.40
C GLU A 18 3.97 -20.76 18.13
N ARG A 19 3.77 -19.60 17.49
CA ARG A 19 4.10 -18.30 18.08
C ARG A 19 3.23 -18.01 19.31
N ALA A 20 1.93 -18.23 19.23
CA ALA A 20 1.01 -17.99 20.35
C ALA A 20 1.16 -18.99 21.51
N TYR A 21 1.72 -20.18 21.26
CA TYR A 21 2.11 -21.11 22.32
C TYR A 21 3.33 -20.59 23.10
N ASN A 22 4.30 -20.01 22.39
CA ASN A 22 5.55 -19.52 22.97
C ASN A 22 5.49 -18.08 23.50
N ASP A 23 4.47 -17.31 23.14
CA ASP A 23 4.27 -15.93 23.56
C ASP A 23 2.84 -15.70 24.07
N SER A 24 2.71 -15.53 25.39
CA SER A 24 1.42 -15.30 26.04
C SER A 24 0.84 -13.90 25.86
N ASP A 25 1.64 -12.97 25.33
CA ASP A 25 1.22 -11.60 25.02
C ASP A 25 0.38 -11.54 23.73
N ILE A 26 0.53 -12.54 22.85
CA ILE A 26 -0.31 -12.69 21.65
C ILE A 26 -1.73 -13.10 22.05
N ILE A 27 -2.70 -12.25 21.76
CA ILE A 27 -4.14 -12.48 22.02
C ILE A 27 -4.93 -12.84 20.78
N ALA A 28 -4.44 -12.49 19.59
CA ALA A 28 -5.03 -12.91 18.34
C ALA A 28 -3.96 -13.01 17.25
N ALA A 29 -4.22 -13.85 16.26
CA ALA A 29 -3.49 -13.88 15.01
C ALA A 29 -4.45 -14.08 13.85
N TYR A 30 -4.24 -13.36 12.76
CA TYR A 30 -5.08 -13.48 11.57
C TYR A 30 -4.24 -13.31 10.30
N LEU A 31 -4.72 -13.93 9.22
CA LEU A 31 -4.14 -13.80 7.89
C LEU A 31 -4.85 -12.69 7.13
N THR A 32 -4.07 -11.85 6.45
CA THR A 32 -4.55 -10.79 5.56
C THR A 32 -3.86 -10.86 4.19
N GLY A 33 -3.98 -9.81 3.38
CA GLY A 33 -3.22 -9.64 2.16
C GLY A 33 -3.65 -10.54 1.00
N SER A 34 -2.71 -10.84 0.11
CA SER A 34 -3.02 -11.47 -1.20
C SER A 34 -3.62 -12.86 -1.06
N LEU A 35 -3.31 -13.60 0.03
CA LEU A 35 -3.84 -14.94 0.26
C LEU A 35 -5.35 -14.97 0.53
N LEU A 36 -5.99 -13.83 0.75
CA LEU A 36 -7.46 -13.75 0.78
C LEU A 36 -8.07 -13.89 -0.62
N THR A 37 -7.31 -13.64 -1.69
CA THR A 37 -7.78 -13.74 -3.08
C THR A 37 -7.56 -15.13 -3.67
N VAL A 38 -8.18 -15.39 -4.84
CA VAL A 38 -8.07 -16.66 -5.58
C VAL A 38 -6.68 -16.82 -6.20
N ASP A 39 -6.09 -15.74 -6.70
CA ASP A 39 -4.75 -15.72 -7.31
C ASP A 39 -3.79 -14.79 -6.54
N PRO A 40 -3.20 -15.29 -5.44
CA PRO A 40 -2.35 -14.47 -4.57
C PRO A 40 -1.00 -14.13 -5.20
N MET A 41 -0.54 -14.94 -6.16
CA MET A 41 0.81 -14.86 -6.68
C MET A 41 0.95 -13.77 -7.74
N LEU A 42 2.11 -13.14 -7.79
CA LEU A 42 2.50 -12.27 -8.89
C LEU A 42 3.92 -12.66 -9.33
N GLY A 43 4.08 -13.06 -10.58
CA GLY A 43 5.31 -13.67 -11.08
C GLY A 43 5.67 -15.00 -10.42
N GLY A 44 4.69 -15.71 -9.86
CA GLY A 44 4.90 -16.96 -9.12
C GLY A 44 5.48 -16.79 -7.72
N ALA A 45 5.53 -15.56 -7.19
CA ALA A 45 5.99 -15.25 -5.83
C ALA A 45 4.90 -14.56 -4.99
N THR A 46 4.86 -14.86 -3.69
CA THR A 46 3.97 -14.19 -2.72
C THR A 46 4.51 -14.25 -1.30
N ASP A 47 4.07 -13.32 -0.47
CA ASP A 47 4.13 -13.38 0.98
C ASP A 47 2.93 -14.12 1.58
N ILE A 48 3.07 -14.46 2.87
CA ILE A 48 2.02 -14.89 3.77
C ILE A 48 1.89 -13.80 4.84
N ASP A 49 0.92 -12.90 4.69
CA ASP A 49 0.71 -11.78 5.62
C ASP A 49 -0.01 -12.24 6.88
N ILE A 50 0.72 -12.33 7.99
CA ILE A 50 0.19 -12.69 9.32
C ILE A 50 0.28 -11.47 10.22
N VAL A 51 -0.85 -11.11 10.84
CA VAL A 51 -0.87 -10.08 11.88
C VAL A 51 -1.00 -10.74 13.24
N PHE A 52 -0.07 -10.45 14.16
CA PHE A 52 -0.22 -10.78 15.57
C PHE A 52 -0.71 -9.56 16.36
N VAL A 53 -1.77 -9.74 17.14
CA VAL A 53 -2.26 -8.73 18.07
C VAL A 53 -1.73 -9.05 19.46
N HIS A 54 -1.02 -8.08 20.02
CA HIS A 54 -0.37 -8.14 21.32
C HIS A 54 -1.19 -7.40 22.39
N LYS A 55 -1.17 -7.86 23.65
CA LYS A 55 -1.81 -7.12 24.76
C LYS A 55 -1.18 -5.75 24.94
N ASN A 56 0.13 -5.68 24.79
CA ASN A 56 0.93 -4.47 24.93
C ASN A 56 1.52 -4.03 23.59
N GLN A 57 2.16 -2.87 23.58
CA GLN A 57 2.90 -2.40 22.40
C GLN A 57 4.03 -3.39 22.07
N PRO A 58 4.05 -4.01 20.87
CA PRO A 58 5.12 -4.91 20.49
C PRO A 58 6.43 -4.17 20.22
N ASP A 59 7.56 -4.74 20.66
CA ASP A 59 8.91 -4.19 20.46
C ASP A 59 9.31 -4.09 18.98
N LYS A 60 8.80 -5.01 18.15
CA LYS A 60 9.16 -5.13 16.73
C LYS A 60 7.91 -5.05 15.86
N PRO A 61 7.76 -4.00 15.02
CA PRO A 61 6.53 -3.82 14.25
C PRO A 61 6.36 -4.85 13.13
N ARG A 62 7.46 -5.39 12.57
CA ARG A 62 7.42 -6.30 11.42
C ARG A 62 8.60 -7.28 11.40
N GLU A 63 8.41 -8.48 10.84
CA GLU A 63 9.41 -9.54 10.69
C GLU A 63 9.21 -10.28 9.37
N PHE A 64 10.30 -10.61 8.66
CA PHE A 64 10.26 -11.43 7.44
C PHE A 64 10.95 -12.77 7.65
N VAL A 65 10.24 -13.88 7.46
CA VAL A 65 10.79 -15.23 7.60
C VAL A 65 10.84 -15.91 6.24
N LYS A 66 12.05 -16.20 5.76
CA LYS A 66 12.23 -16.89 4.47
C LYS A 66 11.74 -18.34 4.58
N LEU A 67 10.88 -18.75 3.64
CA LEU A 67 10.45 -20.16 3.50
C LEU A 67 11.14 -20.82 2.32
N THR A 68 11.04 -20.20 1.16
CA THR A 68 11.73 -20.58 -0.08
C THR A 68 12.28 -19.32 -0.76
N PRO A 69 12.93 -19.41 -1.93
CA PRO A 69 13.24 -18.21 -2.71
C PRO A 69 11.99 -17.39 -3.08
N ASP A 70 10.85 -18.05 -3.32
CA ASP A 70 9.63 -17.43 -3.89
C ASP A 70 8.56 -17.08 -2.86
N PHE A 71 8.67 -17.65 -1.65
CA PHE A 71 7.67 -17.51 -0.58
C PHE A 71 8.32 -17.15 0.74
N HIS A 72 7.66 -16.30 1.50
CA HIS A 72 8.09 -15.89 2.84
C HIS A 72 6.90 -15.53 3.72
N LEU A 73 7.09 -15.57 5.03
CA LEU A 73 6.17 -14.96 5.98
C LEU A 73 6.46 -13.45 6.04
N ASP A 74 5.41 -12.66 5.98
CA ASP A 74 5.42 -11.23 6.30
C ASP A 74 4.58 -11.06 7.57
N ILE A 75 5.26 -10.92 8.72
CA ILE A 75 4.62 -10.89 10.03
C ILE A 75 4.59 -9.45 10.50
N SER A 76 3.40 -8.87 10.64
CA SER A 76 3.20 -7.58 11.30
C SER A 76 2.66 -7.77 12.72
N ARG A 77 2.87 -6.77 13.57
CA ARG A 77 2.38 -6.78 14.95
C ARG A 77 1.61 -5.50 15.25
N ARG A 78 0.49 -5.66 15.92
CA ARG A 78 -0.38 -4.57 16.36
C ARG A 78 -0.62 -4.65 17.86
N ALA A 79 -0.80 -3.50 18.49
CA ALA A 79 -1.25 -3.43 19.87
C ALA A 79 -2.78 -3.59 19.92
N LYS A 80 -3.30 -4.23 20.97
CA LYS A 80 -4.74 -4.33 21.25
C LYS A 80 -5.45 -2.98 21.20
N ASP A 81 -4.77 -1.92 21.66
CA ASP A 81 -5.31 -0.57 21.75
C ASP A 81 -5.66 0.05 20.39
N GLU A 82 -5.09 -0.44 19.29
CA GLU A 82 -5.48 -0.05 17.93
C GLU A 82 -6.94 -0.45 17.61
N PHE A 83 -7.52 -1.39 18.36
CA PHE A 83 -8.87 -1.92 18.14
C PHE A 83 -9.87 -1.48 19.22
N LYS A 84 -9.49 -0.54 20.11
CA LYS A 84 -10.32 -0.13 21.26
C LYS A 84 -11.66 0.51 20.87
N ALA A 85 -11.77 1.07 19.67
CA ALA A 85 -12.98 1.66 19.12
C ALA A 85 -13.42 0.97 17.81
N PRO A 86 -13.93 -0.28 17.85
CA PRO A 86 -14.23 -1.06 16.65
C PRO A 86 -15.24 -0.41 15.68
N ARG A 87 -16.07 0.52 16.16
CA ARG A 87 -17.00 1.27 15.32
C ARG A 87 -16.30 2.33 14.47
N GLU A 88 -15.26 2.96 15.01
CA GLU A 88 -14.45 3.96 14.31
C GLU A 88 -13.59 3.33 13.22
N LEU A 89 -13.21 2.05 13.39
CA LEU A 89 -12.49 1.28 12.37
C LEU A 89 -13.23 1.22 11.03
N ARG A 90 -14.55 1.41 11.00
CA ARG A 90 -15.32 1.47 9.73
C ARG A 90 -14.92 2.64 8.84
N GLY A 91 -14.41 3.71 9.44
CA GLY A 91 -13.90 4.88 8.75
C GLY A 91 -12.38 4.83 8.49
N ASP A 92 -11.70 3.76 8.91
CA ASP A 92 -10.28 3.57 8.65
C ASP A 92 -10.09 2.80 7.32
N PRO A 93 -9.44 3.40 6.31
CA PRO A 93 -9.22 2.77 5.00
C PRO A 93 -8.35 1.51 5.04
N TRP A 94 -7.48 1.36 6.04
CA TRP A 94 -6.55 0.24 6.10
C TRP A 94 -6.98 -0.78 7.14
N LEU A 95 -7.08 -0.36 8.40
CA LEU A 95 -7.40 -1.26 9.51
C LEU A 95 -8.85 -1.74 9.46
N GLY A 96 -9.75 -0.92 8.91
CA GLY A 96 -11.13 -1.31 8.65
C GLY A 96 -11.21 -2.53 7.74
N TYR A 97 -10.64 -2.46 6.53
CA TYR A 97 -10.61 -3.59 5.61
C TYR A 97 -9.80 -4.78 6.13
N GLU A 98 -8.66 -4.52 6.79
CA GLU A 98 -7.81 -5.56 7.37
C GLU A 98 -8.59 -6.41 8.39
N MET A 99 -9.47 -5.80 9.20
CA MET A 99 -10.33 -6.52 10.15
C MET A 99 -11.67 -6.95 9.59
N TYR A 100 -12.07 -6.40 8.44
CA TYR A 100 -13.38 -6.67 7.86
C TYR A 100 -13.52 -8.12 7.44
N ASP A 101 -12.58 -8.70 6.70
CA ASP A 101 -12.65 -10.12 6.28
C ASP A 101 -11.31 -10.89 6.26
N PRO A 102 -10.49 -10.83 7.32
CA PRO A 102 -9.29 -11.66 7.44
C PRO A 102 -9.65 -13.11 7.84
N ILE A 103 -8.70 -14.03 7.63
CA ILE A 103 -8.85 -15.42 8.11
C ILE A 103 -8.29 -15.50 9.54
N LEU A 104 -9.16 -15.74 10.51
CA LEU A 104 -8.75 -15.98 11.90
C LEU A 104 -7.85 -17.23 11.98
N LEU A 105 -6.66 -17.07 12.56
CA LEU A 105 -5.69 -18.14 12.77
C LEU A 105 -5.62 -18.55 14.25
N TYR A 106 -5.78 -17.59 15.15
CA TYR A 106 -5.68 -17.77 16.60
C TYR A 106 -6.45 -16.67 17.34
N GLU A 107 -7.09 -17.01 18.47
CA GLU A 107 -7.58 -16.02 19.42
C GLU A 107 -7.59 -16.53 20.87
N ARG A 108 -7.57 -15.57 21.80
CA ARG A 108 -7.94 -15.71 23.21
C ARG A 108 -9.00 -14.68 23.57
N GLU A 109 -9.77 -14.96 24.61
CA GLU A 109 -10.66 -13.98 25.27
C GLU A 109 -11.71 -13.35 24.34
N LYS A 110 -12.02 -13.98 23.20
CA LYS A 110 -13.01 -13.50 22.21
C LYS A 110 -12.74 -12.08 21.70
N PHE A 111 -11.50 -11.63 21.79
CA PHE A 111 -11.10 -10.29 21.33
C PHE A 111 -11.42 -10.08 19.86
N PHE A 112 -11.05 -11.06 19.02
CA PHE A 112 -11.18 -10.95 17.58
C PHE A 112 -12.66 -10.99 17.16
N ASP A 113 -13.41 -11.96 17.68
CA ASP A 113 -14.86 -12.06 17.46
C ASP A 113 -15.58 -10.76 17.83
N PHE A 114 -15.24 -10.14 18.97
CA PHE A 114 -15.84 -8.89 19.40
C PHE A 114 -15.50 -7.72 18.46
N ALA A 115 -14.22 -7.56 18.11
CA ALA A 115 -13.77 -6.47 17.24
C ALA A 115 -14.40 -6.58 15.85
N GLN A 116 -14.37 -7.78 15.25
CA GLN A 116 -14.93 -8.02 13.93
C GLN A 116 -16.46 -7.93 13.93
N ALA A 117 -17.15 -8.51 14.92
CA ALA A 117 -18.61 -8.39 15.00
C ALA A 117 -19.05 -6.94 15.17
N SER A 118 -18.33 -6.15 15.97
CA SER A 118 -18.61 -4.73 16.14
C SER A 118 -18.38 -3.94 14.86
N LEU A 119 -17.29 -4.22 14.13
CA LEU A 119 -17.01 -3.62 12.82
C LEU A 119 -18.11 -3.95 11.80
N ARG A 120 -18.48 -5.24 11.69
CA ARG A 120 -19.51 -5.75 10.76
C ARG A 120 -20.95 -5.48 11.21
N ALA A 121 -21.16 -5.01 12.44
CA ALA A 121 -22.48 -4.67 12.91
C ALA A 121 -23.03 -3.46 12.13
N GLY A 122 -24.17 -3.65 11.46
CA GLY A 122 -24.78 -2.67 10.58
C GLY A 122 -24.43 -2.94 9.11
N PHE A 123 -25.39 -2.76 8.20
CA PHE A 123 -25.25 -3.02 6.76
C PHE A 123 -24.45 -1.92 6.02
N GLU A 124 -23.47 -1.31 6.69
CA GLU A 124 -23.03 0.04 6.34
C GLU A 124 -21.56 0.16 5.90
N PHE A 125 -20.74 -0.89 6.06
CA PHE A 125 -19.29 -0.78 5.81
C PHE A 125 -18.96 -0.25 4.41
N GLU A 126 -19.65 -0.74 3.37
CA GLU A 126 -19.48 -0.27 1.99
C GLU A 126 -20.53 0.77 1.56
N GLN A 127 -21.36 1.27 2.49
CA GLN A 127 -22.35 2.29 2.17
C GLN A 127 -21.67 3.65 1.94
N PRO A 128 -22.28 4.52 1.10
CA PRO A 128 -21.69 5.79 0.71
C PRO A 128 -21.12 6.65 1.85
N PRO A 129 -21.75 6.77 3.05
CA PRO A 129 -21.19 7.58 4.13
C PRO A 129 -19.82 7.09 4.61
N LEU A 130 -19.67 5.78 4.83
CA LEU A 130 -18.43 5.19 5.35
C LEU A 130 -17.36 5.08 4.26
N THR A 131 -17.77 4.76 3.02
CA THR A 131 -16.87 4.80 1.87
C THR A 131 -16.32 6.22 1.65
N LEU A 132 -17.17 7.25 1.64
CA LEU A 132 -16.73 8.64 1.51
C LEU A 132 -15.84 9.08 2.69
N GLN A 133 -16.12 8.60 3.90
CA GLN A 133 -15.25 8.86 5.05
C GLN A 133 -13.84 8.30 4.80
N ARG A 134 -13.72 7.03 4.37
CA ARG A 134 -12.42 6.40 4.06
C ARG A 134 -11.71 7.08 2.88
N CYS A 135 -12.44 7.42 1.81
CA CYS A 135 -11.90 8.19 0.69
C CYS A 135 -11.33 9.54 1.14
N ARG A 136 -12.07 10.28 1.98
CA ARG A 136 -11.64 11.59 2.50
C ARG A 136 -10.45 11.47 3.43
N THR A 137 -10.35 10.42 4.25
CA THR A 137 -9.17 10.13 5.07
C THR A 137 -7.93 9.95 4.17
N LEU A 138 -8.05 9.17 3.10
CA LEU A 138 -6.96 8.97 2.13
C LEU A 138 -6.61 10.29 1.42
N LEU A 139 -7.61 11.00 0.90
CA LEU A 139 -7.41 12.28 0.21
C LEU A 139 -6.73 13.32 1.13
N SER A 140 -7.18 13.44 2.38
CA SER A 140 -6.59 14.35 3.37
C SER A 140 -5.13 14.02 3.67
N HIS A 141 -4.78 12.73 3.82
CA HIS A 141 -3.38 12.33 3.95
C HIS A 141 -2.55 12.68 2.70
N GLY A 142 -3.09 12.44 1.51
CA GLY A 142 -2.46 12.83 0.24
C GLY A 142 -2.19 14.33 0.17
N ARG A 143 -3.20 15.14 0.50
CA ARG A 143 -3.13 16.61 0.54
C ARG A 143 -2.10 17.14 1.51
N GLY A 144 -2.06 16.63 2.75
CA GLY A 144 -1.07 17.05 3.74
C GLY A 144 0.36 16.80 3.26
N ILE A 145 0.63 15.63 2.68
CA ILE A 145 1.95 15.30 2.14
C ILE A 145 2.28 16.13 0.90
N TRP A 146 1.28 16.42 0.06
CA TRP A 146 1.45 17.30 -1.09
C TRP A 146 1.77 18.74 -0.65
N MET A 147 1.12 19.24 0.40
CA MET A 147 1.43 20.57 0.95
C MET A 147 2.89 20.64 1.43
N ASP A 148 3.36 19.62 2.15
CA ASP A 148 4.76 19.52 2.57
C ASP A 148 5.76 19.52 1.40
N ILE A 149 5.35 19.09 0.19
CA ILE A 149 6.24 19.02 -0.97
C ILE A 149 6.10 20.21 -1.91
N SER A 150 4.95 20.86 -1.95
CA SER A 150 4.75 22.09 -2.73
C SER A 150 5.45 23.29 -2.11
N GLU A 151 5.65 23.26 -0.79
CA GLU A 151 6.43 24.24 -0.03
C GLU A 151 7.94 23.92 0.03
N PHE A 152 8.38 22.79 -0.55
CA PHE A 152 9.79 22.42 -0.52
C PHE A 152 10.63 23.33 -1.42
N GLU A 153 11.60 24.01 -0.82
CA GLU A 153 12.62 24.79 -1.54
C GLU A 153 13.93 24.00 -1.59
N GLY A 154 14.38 23.62 -2.78
CA GLY A 154 15.68 22.95 -2.98
C GLY A 154 15.71 21.98 -4.14
N GLU A 155 16.82 21.25 -4.26
CA GLU A 155 16.93 20.12 -5.19
C GLU A 155 16.26 18.90 -4.58
N ALA A 156 15.24 18.37 -5.27
CA ALA A 156 14.57 17.15 -4.83
C ALA A 156 15.54 15.96 -4.83
N GLY A 157 15.47 15.14 -3.78
CA GLY A 157 16.20 13.88 -3.64
C GLY A 157 15.27 12.71 -3.31
N PRO A 158 15.82 11.57 -2.87
CA PRO A 158 15.02 10.40 -2.52
C PRO A 158 13.92 10.68 -1.49
N GLY A 159 14.15 11.61 -0.56
CA GLY A 159 13.18 12.02 0.45
C GLY A 159 11.93 12.67 -0.16
N GLU A 160 12.13 13.63 -1.06
CA GLU A 160 11.07 14.36 -1.76
C GLU A 160 10.32 13.41 -2.69
N ILE A 161 11.02 12.58 -3.47
CA ILE A 161 10.35 11.59 -4.34
C ILE A 161 9.53 10.60 -3.53
N ARG A 162 10.01 10.19 -2.35
CA ARG A 162 9.23 9.35 -1.44
C ARG A 162 7.96 10.04 -0.95
N LYS A 163 8.01 11.34 -0.62
CA LYS A 163 6.81 12.13 -0.27
C LYS A 163 5.86 12.24 -1.45
N TYR A 164 6.35 12.58 -2.64
CA TYR A 164 5.56 12.67 -3.86
C TYR A 164 4.82 11.36 -4.15
N MET A 165 5.54 10.24 -4.17
CA MET A 165 4.94 8.92 -4.36
C MET A 165 3.93 8.59 -3.26
N LYS A 166 4.18 8.95 -2.01
CA LYS A 166 3.24 8.69 -0.91
C LYS A 166 1.95 9.52 -1.06
N SER A 167 2.04 10.77 -1.49
CA SER A 167 0.85 11.58 -1.78
C SER A 167 0.04 11.00 -2.95
N LEU A 168 0.70 10.66 -4.06
CA LEU A 168 0.07 9.99 -5.21
C LEU A 168 -0.54 8.64 -4.82
N PHE A 169 0.11 7.87 -3.94
CA PHE A 169 -0.42 6.59 -3.43
C PHE A 169 -1.75 6.78 -2.73
N HIS A 170 -1.85 7.79 -1.88
CA HIS A 170 -3.09 8.11 -1.17
C HIS A 170 -4.17 8.62 -2.14
N ALA A 171 -3.82 9.44 -3.13
CA ALA A 171 -4.74 9.90 -4.16
C ALA A 171 -5.34 8.73 -4.97
N VAL A 172 -4.49 7.85 -5.49
CA VAL A 172 -4.91 6.65 -6.24
C VAL A 172 -5.80 5.76 -5.38
N ASN A 173 -5.45 5.58 -4.09
CA ASN A 173 -6.26 4.78 -3.18
C ASN A 173 -7.58 5.45 -2.79
N ALA A 174 -7.67 6.79 -2.73
CA ALA A 174 -8.94 7.46 -2.49
C ALA A 174 -9.98 7.15 -3.58
N VAL A 175 -9.53 6.98 -4.82
CA VAL A 175 -10.37 6.52 -5.94
C VAL A 175 -10.64 5.01 -5.84
N ALA A 176 -9.62 4.20 -5.52
CA ALA A 176 -9.78 2.74 -5.41
C ALA A 176 -10.78 2.34 -4.32
N GLU A 177 -10.78 3.09 -3.21
CA GLU A 177 -11.66 2.95 -2.04
C GLU A 177 -13.15 3.01 -2.40
N LEU A 178 -13.52 3.72 -3.48
CA LEU A 178 -14.91 3.80 -3.93
C LEU A 178 -15.51 2.43 -4.27
N HIS A 179 -14.68 1.46 -4.65
CA HIS A 179 -15.11 0.13 -5.09
C HIS A 179 -14.21 -0.98 -4.51
N GLY A 180 -13.79 -0.86 -3.26
CA GLY A 180 -13.14 -1.94 -2.51
C GLY A 180 -11.93 -1.49 -1.70
N PRO A 181 -11.16 -2.44 -1.12
CA PRO A 181 -10.04 -2.10 -0.25
C PRO A 181 -8.95 -1.31 -0.99
N PRO A 182 -8.17 -0.49 -0.27
CA PRO A 182 -6.96 0.09 -0.79
C PRO A 182 -6.01 -0.95 -1.38
N LEU A 183 -5.35 -0.55 -2.46
CA LEU A 183 -4.39 -1.33 -3.22
C LEU A 183 -2.98 -1.14 -2.64
N TRP A 184 -2.29 -2.26 -2.43
CA TRP A 184 -0.91 -2.29 -1.94
C TRP A 184 0.10 -2.01 -3.05
N GLU A 185 1.28 -1.51 -2.69
CA GLU A 185 2.24 -0.90 -3.61
C GLU A 185 2.63 -1.83 -4.77
N ARG A 186 2.82 -3.13 -4.52
CA ARG A 186 3.26 -4.09 -5.55
C ARG A 186 2.22 -4.28 -6.68
N ARG A 187 0.94 -4.05 -6.39
CA ARG A 187 -0.17 -4.23 -7.33
C ARG A 187 -0.92 -2.93 -7.64
N LEU A 188 -0.48 -1.78 -7.10
CA LEU A 188 -1.22 -0.51 -7.21
C LEU A 188 -1.64 -0.21 -8.65
N LEU A 189 -0.69 -0.07 -9.57
CA LEU A 189 -1.00 0.25 -10.97
C LEU A 189 -1.52 -0.94 -11.79
N LEU A 190 -1.38 -2.16 -11.27
CA LEU A 190 -1.95 -3.37 -11.90
C LEU A 190 -3.47 -3.41 -11.67
N ASP A 191 -3.90 -3.19 -10.43
CA ASP A 191 -5.29 -3.37 -10.01
C ASP A 191 -6.09 -2.06 -10.10
N PHE A 192 -5.42 -0.89 -10.13
CA PHE A 192 -6.08 0.42 -10.19
C PHE A 192 -7.03 0.61 -11.39
N PRO A 193 -6.69 0.19 -12.63
CA PRO A 193 -7.59 0.34 -13.76
C PRO A 193 -8.97 -0.26 -13.55
N ALA A 194 -9.04 -1.47 -12.99
CA ALA A 194 -10.32 -2.13 -12.69
C ALA A 194 -11.11 -1.39 -11.60
N ARG A 195 -10.43 -0.80 -10.61
CA ARG A 195 -11.08 0.01 -9.57
C ARG A 195 -11.63 1.33 -10.12
N ALA A 196 -10.86 2.02 -10.94
CA ALA A 196 -11.27 3.27 -11.57
C ALA A 196 -12.44 3.07 -12.53
N GLU A 197 -12.45 1.97 -13.29
CA GLU A 197 -13.58 1.57 -14.15
C GLU A 197 -14.85 1.31 -13.32
N ALA A 198 -14.73 0.52 -12.24
CA ALA A 198 -15.86 0.26 -11.35
C ALA A 198 -16.41 1.55 -10.71
N ALA A 199 -15.53 2.51 -10.39
CA ALA A 199 -15.88 3.83 -9.91
C ALA A 199 -16.43 4.78 -10.99
N GLN A 200 -16.56 4.35 -12.25
CA GLN A 200 -16.97 5.16 -13.40
C GLN A 200 -16.05 6.37 -13.65
N LYS A 201 -14.77 6.26 -13.30
CA LYS A 201 -13.74 7.28 -13.52
C LYS A 201 -12.51 6.73 -14.28
N PRO A 202 -12.68 6.07 -15.44
CA PRO A 202 -11.56 5.50 -16.18
C PRO A 202 -10.50 6.52 -16.63
N GLY A 203 -10.87 7.80 -16.79
CA GLY A 203 -9.94 8.88 -17.11
C GLY A 203 -8.83 9.08 -16.07
N MET A 204 -9.09 8.74 -14.80
CA MET A 204 -8.11 8.85 -13.71
C MET A 204 -6.94 7.85 -13.86
N VAL A 205 -7.11 6.79 -14.64
CA VAL A 205 -6.02 5.84 -14.94
C VAL A 205 -4.93 6.53 -15.73
N ALA A 206 -5.28 7.22 -16.81
CA ALA A 206 -4.30 7.92 -17.64
C ALA A 206 -3.57 9.01 -16.84
N ALA A 207 -4.28 9.73 -15.96
CA ALA A 207 -3.69 10.71 -15.06
C ALA A 207 -2.66 10.08 -14.10
N ALA A 208 -3.02 9.01 -13.39
CA ALA A 208 -2.10 8.32 -12.48
C ALA A 208 -0.84 7.79 -13.18
N TYR A 209 -0.98 7.22 -14.38
CA TYR A 209 0.16 6.77 -15.19
C TYR A 209 1.02 7.94 -15.68
N SER A 210 0.41 9.06 -16.07
CA SER A 210 1.15 10.27 -16.45
C SER A 210 1.94 10.84 -15.27
N LEU A 211 1.37 10.84 -14.07
CA LEU A 211 2.00 11.37 -12.85
C LEU A 211 3.19 10.54 -12.39
N ILE A 212 3.22 9.23 -12.64
CA ILE A 212 4.41 8.40 -12.38
C ILE A 212 5.45 8.47 -13.52
N GLY A 213 5.16 9.20 -14.60
CA GLY A 213 6.07 9.36 -15.74
C GLY A 213 5.96 8.28 -16.81
N ALA A 214 4.89 7.48 -16.82
CA ALA A 214 4.72 6.39 -17.78
C ALA A 214 4.68 6.88 -19.24
N ASN A 215 4.27 8.12 -19.48
CA ASN A 215 4.25 8.73 -20.81
C ASN A 215 5.64 9.16 -21.34
N LYS A 216 6.71 9.00 -20.55
CA LYS A 216 8.08 9.42 -20.90
C LYS A 216 8.99 8.26 -21.28
N VAL A 217 8.58 7.02 -20.98
CA VAL A 217 9.41 5.82 -21.14
C VAL A 217 8.60 4.68 -21.75
N ASP A 218 9.29 3.67 -22.27
CA ASP A 218 8.70 2.41 -22.71
C ASP A 218 9.15 1.25 -21.82
N ALA A 219 8.60 0.05 -22.08
CA ALA A 219 8.91 -1.14 -21.30
C ALA A 219 10.39 -1.56 -21.40
N GLU A 220 11.04 -1.35 -22.55
CA GLU A 220 12.45 -1.72 -22.76
C GLU A 220 13.38 -0.83 -21.94
N LYS A 221 13.07 0.46 -21.85
CA LYS A 221 13.77 1.40 -20.98
C LYS A 221 13.70 0.96 -19.52
N VAL A 222 12.52 0.59 -19.03
CA VAL A 222 12.34 0.10 -17.65
C VAL A 222 13.08 -1.22 -17.42
N LYS A 223 13.05 -2.15 -18.39
CA LYS A 223 13.86 -3.38 -18.32
C LYS A 223 15.36 -3.08 -18.20
N GLY A 224 15.84 -2.05 -18.91
CA GLY A 224 17.22 -1.58 -18.83
C GLY A 224 17.66 -1.17 -17.42
N TRP A 225 16.74 -0.69 -16.59
CA TRP A 225 17.02 -0.29 -15.20
C TRP A 225 17.16 -1.44 -14.21
N MET A 226 16.68 -2.64 -14.56
CA MET A 226 16.53 -3.74 -13.60
C MET A 226 17.86 -4.21 -12.99
N GLY A 227 18.96 -4.11 -13.74
CA GLY A 227 20.30 -4.40 -13.22
C GLY A 227 20.70 -3.44 -12.09
N ASP A 228 20.56 -2.14 -12.33
CA ASP A 228 20.92 -1.09 -11.38
C ASP A 228 19.99 -1.08 -10.17
N TRP A 229 18.69 -1.28 -10.40
CA TRP A 229 17.69 -1.46 -9.34
C TRP A 229 18.07 -2.63 -8.41
N LYS A 230 18.40 -3.79 -8.97
CA LYS A 230 18.75 -4.98 -8.19
C LYS A 230 20.04 -4.78 -7.40
N ALA A 231 21.03 -4.11 -7.99
CA ALA A 231 22.27 -3.77 -7.31
C ALA A 231 22.03 -2.81 -6.13
N ALA A 232 21.23 -1.76 -6.33
CA ALA A 232 20.86 -0.83 -5.28
C ALA A 232 20.06 -1.50 -4.15
N PHE A 233 19.04 -2.31 -4.47
CA PHE A 233 18.26 -3.03 -3.47
C PHE A 233 19.15 -3.99 -2.65
N THR A 234 20.07 -4.70 -3.30
CA THR A 234 21.00 -5.61 -2.62
C THR A 234 21.93 -4.86 -1.67
N ALA A 235 22.50 -3.73 -2.11
CA ALA A 235 23.37 -2.90 -1.30
C ALA A 235 22.62 -2.34 -0.08
N ALA A 236 21.43 -1.78 -0.29
CA ALA A 236 20.62 -1.18 0.76
C ALA A 236 20.19 -2.18 1.86
N CYS A 237 20.03 -3.47 1.53
CA CYS A 237 19.73 -4.51 2.53
C CYS A 237 20.78 -4.63 3.65
N GLY A 238 22.01 -4.15 3.44
CA GLY A 238 23.09 -4.15 4.43
C GLY A 238 23.11 -2.90 5.33
N GLU A 239 22.33 -1.88 5.00
CA GLU A 239 22.33 -0.59 5.70
C GLU A 239 21.41 -0.60 6.91
N LYS A 240 21.80 0.11 7.98
CA LYS A 240 21.10 0.10 9.26
C LYS A 240 19.74 0.81 9.22
N ASP A 241 19.67 1.92 8.51
CA ASP A 241 18.51 2.82 8.50
C ASP A 241 17.60 2.60 7.28
N VAL A 242 17.78 1.48 6.58
CA VAL A 242 16.97 1.13 5.41
C VAL A 242 15.52 0.82 5.80
N ASP A 243 14.58 1.24 4.95
CA ASP A 243 13.16 0.91 5.11
C ASP A 243 12.98 -0.62 5.16
N LEU A 244 12.18 -1.12 6.11
CA LEU A 244 11.95 -2.55 6.34
C LEU A 244 11.48 -3.31 5.10
N ARG A 245 10.85 -2.62 4.14
CA ARG A 245 10.45 -3.23 2.85
C ARG A 245 11.64 -3.65 1.99
N ILE A 246 12.81 -3.04 2.19
CA ILE A 246 14.06 -3.39 1.51
C ILE A 246 14.81 -4.41 2.35
N HIS A 247 14.35 -5.66 2.23
CA HIS A 247 14.88 -6.78 2.99
C HIS A 247 15.27 -7.91 2.05
N LYS A 248 16.39 -8.61 2.35
CA LYS A 248 16.95 -9.67 1.49
C LYS A 248 15.94 -10.77 1.13
N THR A 249 15.01 -11.09 2.03
CA THR A 249 13.95 -12.08 1.80
C THR A 249 12.93 -11.63 0.74
N ARG A 250 12.77 -10.31 0.55
CA ARG A 250 11.81 -9.71 -0.37
C ARG A 250 12.36 -9.39 -1.75
N MET A 251 13.67 -9.53 -1.97
CA MET A 251 14.29 -9.23 -3.28
C MET A 251 13.57 -9.94 -4.42
N ASN A 252 13.47 -11.27 -4.34
CA ASN A 252 12.84 -12.08 -5.38
C ASN A 252 11.32 -11.88 -5.45
N TYR A 253 10.68 -11.49 -4.33
CA TYR A 253 9.27 -11.13 -4.26
C TYR A 253 8.94 -9.89 -5.11
N TYR A 254 9.82 -8.89 -5.13
CA TYR A 254 9.69 -7.72 -5.99
C TYR A 254 10.18 -8.01 -7.42
N GLU A 255 11.35 -8.64 -7.58
CA GLU A 255 11.95 -8.89 -8.89
C GLU A 255 11.02 -9.71 -9.80
N LYS A 256 10.46 -10.81 -9.28
CA LYS A 256 9.51 -11.64 -10.05
C LYS A 256 8.23 -10.89 -10.40
N ALA A 257 7.72 -10.06 -9.49
CA ALA A 257 6.54 -9.27 -9.75
C ALA A 257 6.79 -8.22 -10.83
N ILE A 258 7.89 -7.47 -10.74
CA ILE A 258 8.27 -6.47 -11.73
C ILE A 258 8.45 -7.12 -13.11
N ASN A 259 9.16 -8.25 -13.19
CA ASN A 259 9.35 -8.96 -14.45
C ASN A 259 8.03 -9.48 -15.04
N ALA A 260 7.11 -9.97 -14.21
CA ALA A 260 5.81 -10.42 -14.66
C ALA A 260 4.95 -9.25 -15.18
N LEU A 261 4.98 -8.09 -14.51
CA LEU A 261 4.31 -6.88 -14.97
C LEU A 261 4.86 -6.42 -16.32
N LEU A 262 6.19 -6.33 -16.47
CA LEU A 262 6.86 -5.93 -17.71
C LEU A 262 6.59 -6.87 -18.89
N ALA A 263 6.24 -8.13 -18.63
CA ALA A 263 5.86 -9.12 -19.63
C ALA A 263 4.35 -9.22 -19.87
N GLY A 264 3.55 -8.50 -19.07
CA GLY A 264 2.08 -8.53 -19.13
C GLY A 264 1.48 -7.56 -20.14
N GLU A 265 0.15 -7.43 -20.09
CA GLU A 265 -0.63 -6.59 -21.00
C GLU A 265 -0.43 -5.09 -20.76
N THR A 266 -0.08 -4.70 -19.54
CA THR A 266 0.22 -3.31 -19.17
C THR A 266 1.63 -3.21 -18.56
N PRO A 267 2.70 -3.27 -19.38
CA PRO A 267 4.07 -3.33 -18.88
C PRO A 267 4.45 -2.21 -17.91
N LEU A 268 3.92 -1.01 -18.13
CA LEU A 268 4.26 0.16 -17.32
C LEU A 268 3.59 0.18 -15.94
N SER A 269 2.71 -0.77 -15.61
CA SER A 269 2.31 -1.00 -14.20
C SER A 269 3.51 -1.32 -13.31
N ALA A 270 4.60 -1.83 -13.89
CA ALA A 270 5.86 -2.12 -13.21
C ALA A 270 6.56 -0.87 -12.64
N LEU A 271 6.25 0.34 -13.16
CA LEU A 271 6.91 1.58 -12.73
C LEU A 271 6.74 1.83 -11.25
N TRP A 272 5.57 1.54 -10.68
CA TRP A 272 5.34 1.75 -9.26
C TRP A 272 6.26 0.89 -8.38
N PRO A 273 6.24 -0.45 -8.44
CA PRO A 273 7.13 -1.26 -7.61
C PRO A 273 8.62 -0.99 -7.87
N VAL A 274 9.02 -0.70 -9.12
CA VAL A 274 10.41 -0.31 -9.44
C VAL A 274 10.77 0.99 -8.73
N LEU A 275 10.11 2.10 -9.04
CA LEU A 275 10.48 3.41 -8.53
C LEU A 275 10.36 3.47 -7.00
N HIS A 276 9.32 2.87 -6.44
CA HIS A 276 9.10 2.84 -5.01
C HIS A 276 10.25 2.14 -4.27
N THR A 277 10.56 0.89 -4.65
CA THR A 277 11.61 0.13 -3.96
C THR A 277 13.01 0.65 -4.27
N TRP A 278 13.23 1.24 -5.46
CA TRP A 278 14.49 1.90 -5.78
C TRP A 278 14.71 3.13 -4.90
N THR A 279 13.69 3.98 -4.75
CA THR A 279 13.74 5.20 -3.92
C THR A 279 13.98 4.88 -2.45
N LEU A 280 13.33 3.84 -1.92
CA LEU A 280 13.62 3.37 -0.56
C LEU A 280 15.05 2.86 -0.40
N SER A 281 15.58 2.18 -1.41
CA SER A 281 16.97 1.69 -1.40
C SER A 281 17.95 2.86 -1.46
N THR A 282 17.74 3.84 -2.34
CA THR A 282 18.65 4.98 -2.50
C THR A 282 18.55 6.04 -1.42
N SER A 283 17.52 5.98 -0.57
CA SER A 283 17.44 6.83 0.63
C SER A 283 18.59 6.61 1.62
N VAL A 284 19.29 5.47 1.52
CA VAL A 284 20.46 5.12 2.36
C VAL A 284 21.74 4.88 1.57
N LEU A 285 21.74 5.14 0.25
CA LEU A 285 22.88 4.89 -0.62
C LEU A 285 23.38 6.18 -1.28
N GLY A 286 24.69 6.28 -1.48
CA GLY A 286 25.33 7.35 -2.24
C GLY A 286 25.98 6.86 -3.53
N GLY A 287 26.86 7.70 -4.11
CA GLY A 287 27.70 7.32 -5.25
C GLY A 287 26.89 6.94 -6.49
N ASP A 288 27.31 5.87 -7.17
CA ASP A 288 26.72 5.48 -8.45
C ASP A 288 25.29 4.95 -8.31
N HIS A 289 24.93 4.32 -7.19
CA HIS A 289 23.55 3.89 -6.94
C HIS A 289 22.57 5.08 -6.92
N LEU A 290 22.97 6.20 -6.30
CA LEU A 290 22.18 7.42 -6.30
C LEU A 290 22.08 8.01 -7.70
N LYS A 291 23.20 8.07 -8.45
CA LYS A 291 23.21 8.61 -9.82
C LYS A 291 22.32 7.81 -10.78
N PHE A 292 22.36 6.47 -10.72
CA PHE A 292 21.53 5.64 -11.59
C PHE A 292 20.04 5.83 -11.32
N TRP A 293 19.67 5.94 -10.05
CA TRP A 293 18.30 6.30 -9.66
C TRP A 293 17.91 7.70 -10.11
N GLN A 294 18.80 8.70 -9.96
CA GLN A 294 18.55 10.07 -10.44
C GLN A 294 18.32 10.09 -11.95
N ASN A 295 19.12 9.36 -12.72
CA ASN A 295 18.94 9.25 -14.17
C ASN A 295 17.57 8.65 -14.53
N ALA A 296 17.15 7.57 -13.86
CA ALA A 296 15.83 6.98 -14.06
C ALA A 296 14.70 7.95 -13.69
N CYS A 297 14.84 8.71 -12.60
CA CYS A 297 13.85 9.71 -12.20
C CYS A 297 13.78 10.89 -13.17
N ASN A 298 14.92 11.32 -13.72
CA ASN A 298 14.98 12.34 -14.78
C ASN A 298 14.31 11.83 -16.07
N ASP A 299 14.55 10.57 -16.46
CA ASP A 299 13.87 9.95 -17.61
C ASP A 299 12.34 9.94 -17.45
N LEU A 300 11.84 9.73 -16.23
CA LEU A 300 10.40 9.79 -15.91
C LEU A 300 9.85 11.23 -15.79
N GLY A 301 10.75 12.22 -15.72
CA GLY A 301 10.43 13.61 -15.41
C GLY A 301 9.81 13.76 -14.02
N VAL A 302 10.21 12.92 -13.06
CA VAL A 302 9.83 13.02 -11.63
C VAL A 302 10.98 13.58 -10.80
N LEU A 303 11.99 14.16 -11.42
CA LEU A 303 13.14 14.82 -10.79
C LEU A 303 13.62 15.97 -11.69
N GLY A 304 14.45 16.86 -11.14
CA GLY A 304 15.01 18.01 -11.85
C GLY A 304 13.96 19.06 -12.17
N ASP A 305 14.16 19.81 -13.25
CA ASP A 305 13.32 20.96 -13.63
C ASP A 305 11.84 20.58 -13.82
N SER A 306 11.56 19.35 -14.26
CA SER A 306 10.19 18.85 -14.48
C SER A 306 9.47 18.45 -13.18
N PHE A 307 10.16 18.40 -12.04
CA PHE A 307 9.55 17.93 -10.80
C PHE A 307 8.40 18.83 -10.33
N ASN A 308 8.55 20.15 -10.46
CA ASN A 308 7.50 21.10 -10.08
C ASN A 308 6.23 20.92 -10.92
N GLU A 309 6.36 20.59 -12.21
CA GLU A 309 5.21 20.26 -13.05
C GLU A 309 4.48 19.01 -12.57
N ARG A 310 5.22 18.02 -12.01
CA ARG A 310 4.61 16.82 -11.41
C ARG A 310 3.88 17.14 -10.12
N VAL A 311 4.45 17.98 -9.27
CA VAL A 311 3.81 18.42 -8.03
C VAL A 311 2.53 19.19 -8.33
N GLN A 312 2.52 20.06 -9.35
CA GLN A 312 1.31 20.75 -9.82
C GLN A 312 0.30 19.80 -10.46
N GLY A 313 0.75 18.83 -11.26
CA GLY A 313 -0.13 17.81 -11.82
C GLY A 313 -0.81 16.97 -10.73
N LEU A 314 -0.11 16.68 -9.64
CA LEU A 314 -0.66 15.97 -8.49
C LEU A 314 -1.70 16.81 -7.73
N ASP A 315 -1.49 18.13 -7.63
CA ASP A 315 -2.48 19.05 -7.07
C ASP A 315 -3.81 18.97 -7.81
N HIS A 316 -3.75 19.08 -9.14
CA HIS A 316 -4.91 18.98 -10.00
C HIS A 316 -5.60 17.61 -9.88
N PHE A 317 -4.83 16.53 -9.82
CA PHE A 317 -5.40 15.19 -9.65
C PHE A 317 -6.12 15.02 -8.31
N LEU A 318 -5.57 15.58 -7.23
CA LEU A 318 -6.24 15.61 -5.93
C LEU A 318 -7.52 16.48 -5.98
N ASP A 319 -7.55 17.58 -6.73
CA ASP A 319 -8.75 18.44 -6.91
C ASP A 319 -9.85 17.67 -7.64
N GLU A 320 -9.48 16.96 -8.71
CA GLU A 320 -10.42 16.12 -9.46
C GLU A 320 -11.04 15.04 -8.57
N ILE A 321 -10.25 14.43 -7.69
CA ILE A 321 -10.76 13.44 -6.73
C ILE A 321 -11.76 14.10 -5.77
N GLU A 322 -11.44 15.29 -5.24
CA GLU A 322 -12.34 16.02 -4.34
C GLU A 322 -13.70 16.28 -4.99
N ILE A 323 -13.70 16.77 -6.22
CA ILE A 323 -14.92 16.98 -7.02
C ILE A 323 -15.70 15.67 -7.17
N VAL A 324 -15.04 14.55 -7.48
CA VAL A 324 -15.70 13.24 -7.57
C VAL A 324 -16.35 12.83 -6.24
N LEU A 325 -15.68 13.05 -5.11
CA LEU A 325 -16.24 12.72 -3.81
C LEU A 325 -17.43 13.62 -3.45
N GLU A 326 -17.43 14.88 -3.87
CA GLU A 326 -18.56 15.80 -3.73
C GLU A 326 -19.75 15.37 -4.59
N GLU A 327 -19.53 15.00 -5.86
CA GLU A 327 -20.59 14.47 -6.74
C GLU A 327 -21.27 13.24 -6.12
N ILE A 328 -20.47 12.31 -5.57
CA ILE A 328 -20.98 11.10 -4.92
C ILE A 328 -21.71 11.45 -3.62
N ALA A 329 -21.21 12.41 -2.83
CA ALA A 329 -21.90 12.88 -1.64
C ALA A 329 -23.28 13.46 -1.99
N ALA A 330 -23.35 14.29 -3.03
CA ALA A 330 -24.59 14.91 -3.48
C ALA A 330 -25.59 13.89 -3.99
N ALA A 331 -25.14 12.93 -4.81
CA ALA A 331 -25.98 11.84 -5.32
C ALA A 331 -26.57 10.96 -4.20
N ASN A 332 -25.95 10.94 -3.02
CA ASN A 332 -26.39 10.16 -1.87
C ASN A 332 -27.03 11.02 -0.75
N GLY A 333 -27.29 12.31 -0.99
CA GLY A 333 -27.92 13.20 -0.02
C GLY A 333 -27.06 13.49 1.22
N LEU A 334 -25.73 13.48 1.06
CA LEU A 334 -24.75 13.67 2.14
C LEU A 334 -24.19 15.10 2.19
N ASP A 335 -24.66 16.00 1.33
CA ASP A 335 -24.27 17.41 1.30
C ASP A 335 -24.62 18.11 2.61
N GLY A 336 -23.62 18.68 3.29
CA GLY A 336 -23.77 19.35 4.58
C GLY A 336 -23.59 18.47 5.83
N SER A 337 -23.43 17.15 5.68
CA SER A 337 -23.14 16.25 6.81
C SER A 337 -21.65 16.12 7.14
N ALA A 338 -20.76 16.50 6.20
CA ALA A 338 -19.31 16.46 6.38
C ALA A 338 -18.80 17.39 7.49
N GLN A 339 -19.54 18.46 7.84
CA GLN A 339 -19.19 19.35 8.94
C GLN A 339 -19.57 18.81 10.33
N LYS A 340 -20.48 17.83 10.42
CA LYS A 340 -20.94 17.27 11.72
C LYS A 340 -20.23 16.00 12.16
N LEU A 341 -19.55 15.29 11.26
CA LEU A 341 -18.83 14.05 11.59
C LEU A 341 -17.40 14.29 12.09
N LEU A 342 -16.91 15.53 12.02
CA LEU A 342 -15.57 15.94 12.49
C LEU A 342 -15.61 16.85 13.74
N GLY A 343 -16.77 17.04 14.37
CA GLY A 343 -16.87 17.87 15.55
C GLY A 343 -18.25 17.88 16.21
N SER A 344 -18.40 17.08 17.25
CA SER A 344 -19.23 17.42 18.41
C SER A 344 -18.78 16.62 19.63
N ASP A 345 -17.63 17.00 20.17
CA ASP A 345 -17.44 16.95 21.62
C ASP A 345 -18.14 18.18 22.19
N GLY A 346 -19.26 17.93 22.87
CA GLY A 346 -19.86 18.82 23.84
C GLY A 346 -19.90 18.12 25.19
#